data_AF-I1BV61-F1
#
_entry.id   AF-I1BV61-F1
#
_cell.length_a   1.000
_cell.length_b   1.000
_cell.length_c   1.000
_cell.angle_alpha   90.00
_cell.angle_beta   90.00
_cell.angle_gamma   90.00
#
_symmetry.space_group_name_H-M   'P 1'
#
loop_
_entity.id
_entity.type
_entity.pdbx_description
1 polymer ?
#
loop_
_entity_poly.entity_id
_entity_poly.type
_entity_poly.pdbx_seq_one_letter_code
_entity_poly.pdbx_strand_id
1 'polypeptide(L)'
;MFDTIDDYGVLVLLGAYETVYNKSKQTYRGMFMSVLLSSGISTLVISIVGARWAMKQKPFWIPEVFIPTMGMLLGNAMSGMAVALGSCLSSVSQQKEQIETYLSFGASRWEAGQSIAVEAVRLSMLPTINQMSVIGLIAIPGMMTGQILGGAPVSNAVKYQQIIMFLISASTALGVLSAVVVSILI
;
A
#
# COMPACT_ATOMS: atom_id res chain seq x y z
N MET A 1 16.09 -13.85 -14.05
CA MET A 1 14.97 -14.34 -13.20
C MET A 1 15.38 -14.35 -11.74
N PHE A 2 16.55 -14.91 -11.40
CA PHE A 2 17.11 -14.79 -10.04
C PHE A 2 17.42 -13.33 -9.66
N ASP A 3 18.13 -12.57 -10.51
CA ASP A 3 18.47 -11.17 -10.20
C ASP A 3 17.26 -10.27 -9.90
N THR A 4 16.17 -10.41 -10.66
CA THR A 4 14.96 -9.58 -10.49
C THR A 4 14.19 -9.89 -9.21
N ILE A 5 14.26 -11.14 -8.72
CA ILE A 5 13.62 -11.55 -7.45
C ILE A 5 14.47 -11.06 -6.28
N ASP A 6 15.79 -11.14 -6.40
CA ASP A 6 16.74 -10.68 -5.38
C ASP A 6 16.66 -9.14 -5.23
N ASP A 7 16.64 -8.41 -6.35
CA ASP A 7 16.45 -6.94 -6.37
C ASP A 7 15.12 -6.52 -5.74
N TYR A 8 14.05 -7.28 -6.00
CA TYR A 8 12.73 -7.03 -5.41
C TYR A 8 12.74 -7.21 -3.88
N GLY A 9 13.40 -8.25 -3.38
CA GLY A 9 13.56 -8.47 -1.93
C GLY A 9 14.28 -7.31 -1.24
N VAL A 10 15.33 -6.78 -1.89
CA VAL A 10 16.07 -5.60 -1.40
C VAL A 10 15.18 -4.35 -1.40
N LEU A 11 14.36 -4.13 -2.43
CA LEU A 11 13.42 -3.01 -2.49
C LEU A 11 12.35 -3.08 -1.40
N VAL A 12 11.82 -4.26 -1.08
CA VAL A 12 10.87 -4.46 0.03
C VAL A 12 11.53 -4.11 1.37
N LEU A 13 12.77 -4.56 1.59
CA LEU A 13 13.52 -4.27 2.81
C LEU A 13 13.83 -2.78 2.96
N LEU A 14 14.31 -2.13 1.90
CA LEU A 14 14.63 -0.71 1.89
C LEU A 14 13.37 0.16 2.05
N GLY A 15 12.28 -0.20 1.37
CA GLY A 15 11.02 0.50 1.51
C GLY A 15 10.43 0.36 2.92
N ALA A 16 10.54 -0.82 3.54
CA ALA A 16 10.05 -1.04 4.89
C ALA A 16 10.87 -0.24 5.90
N TYR A 17 12.19 -0.16 5.67
CA TYR A 17 13.07 0.72 6.43
C TYR A 17 12.67 2.19 6.28
N GLU A 18 12.46 2.70 5.07
CA GLU A 18 12.05 4.09 4.83
C GLU A 18 10.69 4.43 5.46
N THR A 19 9.72 3.52 5.37
CA THR A 19 8.38 3.69 5.93
C THR A 19 8.42 3.84 7.45
N VAL A 20 9.26 3.05 8.10
CA VAL A 20 9.35 2.99 9.57
C VAL A 20 10.23 4.10 10.13
N TYR A 21 11.38 4.37 9.49
CA TYR A 21 12.37 5.32 10.01
C TYR A 21 12.22 6.73 9.48
N ASN A 22 11.71 6.93 8.27
CA ASN A 22 11.73 8.24 7.60
C ASN A 22 10.34 8.87 7.48
N LYS A 23 9.28 8.06 7.34
CA LYS A 23 7.90 8.54 7.17
C LYS A 23 7.05 8.55 8.44
N SER A 24 7.38 7.77 9.47
CA SER A 24 6.59 7.73 10.70
C SER A 24 7.12 8.67 11.79
N LYS A 25 6.31 9.67 12.19
CA LYS A 25 6.63 10.57 13.31
C LYS A 25 6.48 9.93 14.69
N GLN A 26 5.75 8.82 14.79
CA GLN A 26 5.60 8.03 16.02
C GLN A 26 5.76 6.55 15.71
N THR A 27 6.52 5.85 16.55
CA THR A 27 6.94 4.47 16.31
C THR A 27 6.58 3.59 17.51
N TYR A 28 6.05 2.40 17.27
CA TYR A 28 5.81 1.40 18.32
C TYR A 28 6.81 0.23 18.21
N ARG A 29 7.01 -0.48 19.32
CA ARG A 29 7.93 -1.62 19.41
C ARG A 29 7.37 -2.79 18.58
N GLY A 30 7.96 -3.08 17.43
CA GLY A 30 7.50 -4.11 16.48
C GLY A 30 6.96 -3.57 15.15
N MET A 31 6.83 -2.25 14.99
CA MET A 31 6.30 -1.61 13.78
C MET A 31 7.05 -2.01 12.50
N PHE A 32 8.36 -2.21 12.60
CA PHE A 32 9.17 -2.68 11.47
C PHE A 32 8.74 -4.05 10.98
N MET A 33 8.52 -5.01 11.88
CA MET A 33 8.12 -6.37 11.49
C MET A 33 6.69 -6.40 10.96
N SER A 34 5.77 -5.64 11.56
CA SER A 34 4.40 -5.55 11.07
C SER A 34 4.34 -4.92 9.69
N VAL A 35 5.04 -3.81 9.45
CA VAL A 35 5.08 -3.17 8.12
C VAL A 35 5.78 -4.05 7.10
N LEU A 36 6.90 -4.70 7.46
CA LEU A 36 7.63 -5.59 6.57
C LEU A 36 6.77 -6.79 6.15
N LEU A 37 6.10 -7.45 7.08
CA LEU A 37 5.25 -8.61 6.80
C LEU A 37 3.99 -8.21 6.03
N SER A 38 3.30 -7.14 6.45
CA SER A 38 2.09 -6.65 5.78
C SER A 38 2.37 -6.14 4.36
N SER A 39 3.45 -5.37 4.17
CA SER A 39 3.87 -4.90 2.83
C SER A 39 4.36 -6.05 1.95
N GLY A 40 5.21 -6.92 2.50
CA GLY A 40 5.75 -8.07 1.77
C GLY A 40 4.65 -9.00 1.30
N ILE A 41 3.73 -9.40 2.17
CA ILE A 41 2.64 -10.32 1.83
C ILE A 41 1.66 -9.67 0.85
N SER A 42 1.19 -8.44 1.12
CA SER A 42 0.21 -7.77 0.26
C SER A 42 0.76 -7.53 -1.15
N THR A 43 1.98 -7.00 -1.26
CA THR A 43 2.58 -6.71 -2.55
C THR A 43 3.00 -7.97 -3.29
N LEU A 44 3.48 -9.02 -2.61
CA LEU A 44 3.75 -10.31 -3.27
C LEU A 44 2.48 -10.93 -3.84
N VAL A 45 1.40 -11.01 -3.06
CA VAL A 45 0.12 -11.59 -3.51
C VAL A 45 -0.40 -10.86 -4.75
N ILE A 46 -0.38 -9.54 -4.73
CA ILE A 46 -0.94 -8.74 -5.82
C ILE A 46 -0.02 -8.69 -7.03
N SER A 47 1.29 -8.73 -6.82
CA SER A 47 2.25 -8.84 -7.91
C SER A 47 2.09 -10.16 -8.66
N ILE A 48 1.88 -11.26 -7.93
CA ILE A 48 1.61 -12.57 -8.54
C ILE A 48 0.28 -12.57 -9.31
N VAL A 49 -0.78 -12.01 -8.72
CA VAL A 49 -2.09 -11.90 -9.40
C VAL A 49 -2.02 -10.98 -10.62
N GLY A 50 -1.38 -9.82 -10.48
CA GLY A 50 -1.23 -8.82 -11.53
C GLY A 50 -0.38 -9.30 -12.71
N ALA A 51 0.74 -9.97 -12.42
CA ALA A 51 1.61 -10.55 -13.44
C ALA A 51 0.92 -11.70 -14.19
N ARG A 52 0.15 -12.54 -13.49
CA ARG A 52 -0.44 -13.75 -14.09
C ARG A 52 -1.75 -13.48 -14.84
N TRP A 53 -2.60 -12.56 -14.35
CA TRP A 53 -3.93 -12.34 -14.89
C TRP A 53 -4.14 -10.99 -15.58
N ALA A 54 -3.52 -9.92 -15.08
CA ALA A 54 -3.90 -8.58 -15.49
C ALA A 54 -3.10 -8.07 -16.70
N MET A 55 -1.78 -8.27 -16.73
CA MET A 55 -0.96 -7.68 -17.79
C MET A 55 -0.99 -8.44 -19.12
N LYS A 56 -1.39 -9.73 -19.14
CA LYS A 56 -1.33 -10.62 -20.34
C LYS A 56 0.00 -10.56 -21.13
N GLN A 57 1.09 -10.05 -20.53
CA GLN A 57 2.39 -9.95 -21.18
C GLN A 57 3.11 -11.30 -21.09
N LYS A 58 3.48 -11.83 -22.26
CA LYS A 58 4.40 -12.96 -22.40
C LYS A 58 5.70 -12.40 -22.99
N PRO A 59 6.83 -12.37 -22.26
CA PRO A 59 7.05 -12.75 -20.85
C PRO A 59 6.72 -11.60 -19.87
N PHE A 60 6.32 -11.93 -18.64
CA PHE A 60 5.92 -10.94 -17.61
C PHE A 60 7.11 -10.33 -16.84
N TRP A 61 8.33 -10.79 -17.11
CA TRP A 61 9.57 -10.37 -16.44
C TRP A 61 10.35 -9.31 -17.21
N ILE A 62 9.72 -8.57 -18.10
CA ILE A 62 10.42 -7.52 -18.86
C ILE A 62 10.83 -6.42 -17.86
N PRO A 63 12.14 -6.19 -17.64
CA PRO A 63 12.61 -5.31 -16.56
C PRO A 63 12.03 -3.90 -16.63
N GLU A 64 11.87 -3.37 -17.85
CA GLU A 64 11.35 -2.03 -18.14
C GLU A 64 9.92 -1.78 -17.63
N VAL A 65 9.10 -2.83 -17.55
CA VAL A 65 7.71 -2.72 -17.05
C VAL A 65 7.62 -3.23 -15.62
N PHE A 66 8.36 -4.29 -15.32
CA PHE A 66 8.31 -4.97 -14.04
C PHE A 66 8.86 -4.11 -12.90
N ILE A 67 10.07 -3.56 -13.07
CA ILE A 67 10.75 -2.79 -12.01
C ILE A 67 9.94 -1.54 -11.62
N PRO A 68 9.48 -0.69 -12.55
CA PRO A 68 8.66 0.47 -12.18
C PRO A 68 7.32 0.08 -11.56
N THR A 69 6.68 -0.98 -12.04
CA THR A 69 5.38 -1.40 -11.48
C THR A 69 5.52 -1.88 -10.04
N MET A 70 6.54 -2.70 -9.75
CA MET A 70 6.83 -3.16 -8.40
C MET A 70 7.16 -1.98 -7.47
N GLY A 71 7.99 -1.05 -7.93
CA GLY A 71 8.32 0.16 -7.16
C GLY A 71 7.10 1.00 -6.84
N MET A 72 6.18 1.19 -7.80
CA MET A 72 4.93 1.92 -7.56
C MET A 72 3.99 1.18 -6.60
N LEU A 73 3.86 -0.14 -6.71
CA LEU A 73 3.03 -0.94 -5.81
C LEU A 73 3.52 -0.83 -4.37
N LEU A 74 4.82 -1.08 -4.16
CA LEU A 74 5.45 -0.99 -2.84
C LEU A 74 5.35 0.42 -2.28
N GLY A 75 5.78 1.43 -3.04
CA GLY A 75 5.84 2.81 -2.57
C GLY A 75 4.48 3.40 -2.20
N ASN A 76 3.43 3.09 -2.97
CA ASN A 76 2.07 3.53 -2.64
C ASN A 76 1.50 2.78 -1.43
N ALA A 77 1.66 1.45 -1.39
CA ALA A 77 1.20 0.66 -0.25
C ALA A 77 1.86 1.11 1.05
N MET A 78 3.17 1.32 1.03
CA MET A 78 3.97 1.83 2.15
C MET A 78 3.54 3.21 2.63
N SER A 79 3.32 4.12 1.70
CA SER A 79 2.84 5.46 2.03
C SER A 79 1.45 5.40 2.68
N GLY A 80 0.55 4.56 2.17
CA GLY A 80 -0.75 4.30 2.79
C GLY A 80 -0.62 3.72 4.20
N MET A 81 0.23 2.70 4.39
CA MET A 81 0.47 2.11 5.71
C MET A 81 1.04 3.11 6.72
N ALA A 82 1.98 3.97 6.31
CA ALA A 82 2.51 5.01 7.19
C ALA A 82 1.41 5.97 7.69
N VAL A 83 0.52 6.41 6.79
CA VAL A 83 -0.63 7.26 7.14
C VAL A 83 -1.60 6.52 8.05
N ALA A 84 -1.93 5.27 7.74
CA ALA A 84 -2.84 4.46 8.54
C ALA A 84 -2.31 4.24 9.96
N LEU A 85 -1.05 3.82 10.11
CA LEU A 85 -0.43 3.58 11.41
C LEU A 85 -0.28 4.88 12.22
N GLY A 86 0.16 5.98 11.57
CA GLY A 86 0.26 7.27 12.22
C GLY A 86 -1.09 7.78 12.72
N SER A 87 -2.13 7.65 11.90
CA SER A 87 -3.49 8.01 12.30
C SER A 87 -4.01 7.12 13.42
N CYS A 88 -3.84 5.81 13.30
CA CYS A 88 -4.29 4.84 14.31
C CYS A 88 -3.65 5.12 15.68
N LEU A 89 -2.33 5.30 15.72
CA LEU A 89 -1.60 5.58 16.96
C LEU A 89 -1.98 6.93 17.57
N SER A 90 -2.17 7.95 16.73
CA SER A 90 -2.64 9.26 17.19
C SER A 90 -4.04 9.19 17.77
N SER A 91 -4.97 8.48 17.12
CA SER A 91 -6.34 8.28 17.59
C SER A 91 -6.39 7.50 18.90
N VAL A 92 -5.57 6.45 19.06
CA VAL A 92 -5.46 5.71 20.33
C VAL A 92 -4.98 6.62 21.46
N SER A 93 -3.97 7.47 21.19
CA SER A 93 -3.48 8.41 22.20
C SER A 93 -4.50 9.48 22.58
N GLN A 94 -5.31 9.94 21.62
CA GLN A 94 -6.33 10.98 21.86
C GLN A 94 -7.59 10.42 22.52
N GLN A 95 -7.99 9.18 22.19
CA GLN A 95 -9.22 8.54 22.67
C GLN A 95 -8.96 7.55 23.80
N LYS A 96 -7.81 7.67 24.48
CA LYS A 96 -7.38 6.72 25.53
C LYS A 96 -8.45 6.52 26.61
N GLU A 97 -9.04 7.60 27.10
CA GLU A 97 -10.10 7.54 28.13
C GLU A 97 -11.35 6.78 27.64
N GLN A 98 -11.74 6.95 26.38
CA GLN A 98 -12.87 6.24 25.80
C GLN A 98 -12.57 4.74 25.66
N ILE A 99 -11.37 4.40 25.20
CA ILE A 99 -10.90 3.01 25.08
C ILE A 99 -10.89 2.33 26.46
N GLU A 100 -10.34 2.99 27.48
CA GLU A 100 -10.32 2.47 28.86
C GLU A 100 -11.73 2.29 29.43
N THR A 101 -12.65 3.18 29.08
CA THR A 101 -14.07 3.06 29.45
C THR A 101 -14.68 1.80 28.82
N TYR A 102 -14.54 1.61 27.51
CA TYR A 102 -15.06 0.41 26.82
C TYR A 102 -14.48 -0.89 27.41
N LEU A 103 -13.18 -0.93 27.67
CA LEU A 103 -12.53 -2.08 28.30
C LEU A 103 -13.06 -2.34 29.72
N SER A 104 -13.36 -1.28 30.48
CA SER A 104 -13.94 -1.39 31.83
C SER A 104 -15.37 -1.94 31.82
N PHE A 105 -16.12 -1.70 30.73
CA PHE A 105 -17.43 -2.31 30.49
C PHE A 105 -17.34 -3.74 29.91
N GLY A 106 -16.13 -4.30 29.75
CA GLY A 106 -15.91 -5.66 29.28
C GLY A 106 -15.80 -5.81 27.76
N ALA A 107 -15.67 -4.71 27.01
CA ALA A 107 -15.45 -4.78 25.57
C ALA A 107 -14.09 -5.44 25.26
N SER A 108 -14.03 -6.15 24.13
CA SER A 108 -12.78 -6.69 23.60
C SER A 108 -11.90 -5.58 23.00
N ARG A 109 -10.60 -5.85 22.87
CA ARG A 109 -9.65 -4.93 22.21
C ARG A 109 -10.08 -4.55 20.79
N TRP A 110 -10.71 -5.50 20.08
CA TRP A 110 -11.23 -5.27 18.73
C TRP A 110 -12.43 -4.33 18.74
N GLU A 111 -13.39 -4.53 19.64
CA GLU A 111 -14.57 -3.66 19.75
C GLU A 111 -14.19 -2.23 20.16
N ALA A 112 -13.24 -2.08 21.09
CA ALA A 112 -12.76 -0.76 21.51
C ALA A 112 -11.95 -0.04 20.41
N GLY A 113 -11.26 -0.79 19.54
CA GLY A 113 -10.40 -0.25 18.48
C GLY A 113 -11.06 -0.13 17.10
N GLN A 114 -12.24 -0.72 16.89
CA GLN A 114 -12.85 -0.85 15.55
C GLN A 114 -13.09 0.50 14.88
N SER A 115 -13.60 1.49 15.61
CA SER A 115 -13.86 2.84 15.07
C SER A 115 -12.56 3.51 14.60
N ILE A 116 -11.49 3.37 15.38
CA ILE A 116 -10.16 3.88 15.08
C ILE A 116 -9.59 3.17 13.84
N ALA A 117 -9.77 1.85 13.75
CA ALA A 117 -9.34 1.04 12.61
C ALA A 117 -9.95 1.54 11.30
N VAL A 118 -11.28 1.71 11.29
CA VAL A 118 -12.05 2.14 10.12
C VAL A 118 -11.60 3.51 9.65
N GLU A 119 -11.41 4.46 10.57
CA GLU A 119 -10.99 5.81 10.21
C GLU A 119 -9.54 5.85 9.70
N ALA A 120 -8.62 5.09 10.31
CA ALA A 120 -7.25 4.96 9.85
C ALA A 120 -7.17 4.40 8.42
N VAL A 121 -7.95 3.34 8.13
CA VAL A 121 -8.05 2.76 6.78
C VAL A 121 -8.61 3.80 5.81
N ARG A 122 -9.71 4.48 6.17
CA ARG A 122 -10.34 5.50 5.33
C ARG A 122 -9.35 6.60 4.97
N LEU A 123 -8.68 7.19 5.95
CA LEU A 123 -7.72 8.29 5.74
C LEU A 123 -6.56 7.87 4.82
N SER A 124 -6.06 6.65 4.98
CA SER A 124 -4.97 6.15 4.14
C SER A 124 -5.36 5.86 2.68
N MET A 125 -6.64 5.54 2.42
CA MET A 125 -7.14 5.20 1.09
C MET A 125 -7.59 6.43 0.28
N LEU A 126 -7.88 7.55 0.94
CA LEU A 126 -8.29 8.79 0.28
C LEU A 126 -7.35 9.22 -0.86
N PRO A 127 -6.01 9.24 -0.70
CA PRO A 127 -5.10 9.64 -1.78
C PRO A 127 -5.24 8.73 -3.01
N THR A 128 -5.35 7.42 -2.80
CA THR A 128 -5.48 6.45 -3.88
C THR A 128 -6.80 6.61 -4.63
N ILE A 129 -7.91 6.80 -3.92
CA ILE A 129 -9.24 7.03 -4.52
C ILE A 129 -9.28 8.36 -5.29
N ASN A 130 -8.72 9.43 -4.71
CA ASN A 130 -8.66 10.73 -5.36
C ASN A 130 -7.82 10.68 -6.64
N GLN A 131 -6.70 9.98 -6.60
CA GLN A 131 -5.85 9.81 -7.78
C GLN A 131 -6.53 8.97 -8.86
N MET A 132 -7.24 7.90 -8.49
CA MET A 132 -8.04 7.11 -9.43
C MET A 132 -9.14 7.94 -10.11
N SER A 133 -9.79 8.84 -9.38
CA SER A 133 -10.88 9.67 -9.91
C SER A 133 -10.43 10.68 -10.97
N VAL A 134 -9.16 11.13 -10.91
CA VAL A 134 -8.65 12.21 -11.78
C VAL A 134 -7.78 11.68 -12.93
N ILE A 135 -7.24 10.47 -12.80
CA ILE A 135 -6.39 9.85 -13.82
C ILE A 135 -7.14 9.69 -15.14
N GLY A 136 -6.51 10.14 -16.22
CA GLY A 136 -7.05 10.08 -17.58
C GLY A 136 -8.07 11.16 -17.92
N LEU A 137 -8.59 11.90 -16.92
CA LEU A 137 -9.46 13.07 -17.13
C LEU A 137 -8.67 14.38 -17.14
N ILE A 138 -7.82 14.58 -16.13
CA ILE A 138 -7.04 15.83 -15.96
C ILE A 138 -5.56 15.51 -15.83
N ALA A 139 -5.22 14.41 -15.15
CA ALA A 139 -3.84 13.98 -14.97
C ALA A 139 -3.51 12.81 -15.90
N ILE A 140 -2.48 12.97 -16.75
CA ILE A 140 -1.86 11.85 -17.47
C ILE A 140 -0.63 11.41 -16.66
N PRO A 141 -0.64 10.20 -16.08
CA PRO A 141 0.49 9.70 -15.29
C PRO A 141 1.80 9.71 -16.09
N GLY A 142 2.91 10.04 -15.44
CA GLY A 142 4.21 10.20 -16.10
C GLY A 142 4.67 8.96 -16.87
N MET A 143 4.40 7.76 -16.35
CA MET A 143 4.71 6.51 -17.05
C MET A 143 3.83 6.29 -18.29
N MET A 144 2.55 6.67 -18.23
CA MET A 144 1.64 6.63 -19.38
C MET A 144 2.10 7.64 -20.46
N THR A 145 2.44 8.87 -20.08
CA THR A 145 3.00 9.87 -21.00
C THR A 145 4.31 9.38 -21.61
N GLY A 146 5.20 8.80 -20.80
CA GLY A 146 6.49 8.26 -21.26
C GLY A 146 6.33 7.15 -22.29
N GLN A 147 5.37 6.23 -22.09
CA GLN A 147 5.05 5.19 -23.07
C GLN A 147 4.52 5.78 -24.38
N ILE A 148 3.62 6.78 -24.29
CA ILE A 148 3.07 7.46 -25.47
C ILE A 148 4.17 8.17 -26.26
N LEU A 149 5.06 8.91 -25.57
CA LEU A 149 6.20 9.59 -26.19
C LEU A 149 7.23 8.60 -26.77
N GLY A 150 7.38 7.43 -26.15
CA GLY A 150 8.21 6.33 -26.65
C GLY A 150 7.63 5.58 -27.85
N GLY A 151 6.51 6.03 -28.41
CA GLY A 151 5.88 5.46 -29.60
C GLY A 151 4.93 4.29 -29.33
N ALA A 152 4.60 4.00 -28.06
CA ALA A 152 3.59 3.00 -27.74
C ALA A 152 2.18 3.49 -28.13
N PRO A 153 1.30 2.62 -28.63
CA PRO A 153 -0.06 3.00 -28.96
C PRO A 153 -0.81 3.45 -27.70
N VAL A 154 -1.45 4.63 -27.79
CA VAL A 154 -2.18 5.27 -26.67
C VAL A 154 -3.21 4.33 -26.04
N SER A 155 -3.90 3.54 -26.85
CA SER A 155 -4.90 2.57 -26.39
C SER A 155 -4.32 1.50 -25.47
N ASN A 156 -3.05 1.13 -25.63
CA ASN A 156 -2.39 0.18 -24.74
C ASN A 156 -1.92 0.88 -23.46
N ALA A 157 -1.31 2.06 -23.57
CA ALA A 157 -0.82 2.82 -22.42
C ALA A 157 -1.95 3.13 -21.41
N VAL A 158 -3.14 3.53 -21.90
CA VAL A 158 -4.33 3.75 -21.06
C VAL A 158 -4.76 2.48 -20.33
N LYS A 159 -4.88 1.35 -21.04
CA LYS A 159 -5.31 0.08 -20.45
C LYS A 159 -4.34 -0.41 -19.37
N TYR A 160 -3.04 -0.32 -19.62
CA TYR A 160 -2.02 -0.67 -18.64
C TYR A 160 -2.09 0.21 -17.40
N GLN A 161 -2.27 1.52 -17.58
CA GLN A 161 -2.37 2.43 -16.46
C GLN A 161 -3.61 2.16 -15.58
N GLN A 162 -4.76 1.83 -16.17
CA GLN A 162 -5.95 1.43 -15.42
C GLN A 162 -5.73 0.16 -14.59
N ILE A 163 -5.07 -0.84 -15.19
CA ILE A 163 -4.69 -2.07 -14.51
C ILE A 163 -3.78 -1.77 -13.31
N ILE A 164 -2.75 -0.96 -13.52
CA ILE A 164 -1.77 -0.61 -12.48
C ILE A 164 -2.43 0.14 -11.32
N MET A 165 -3.33 1.09 -11.62
CA MET A 165 -4.08 1.80 -10.57
C MET A 165 -4.93 0.86 -9.73
N PHE A 166 -5.56 -0.14 -10.37
CA PHE A 166 -6.31 -1.16 -9.65
C PHE A 166 -5.41 -2.02 -8.75
N LEU A 167 -4.24 -2.43 -9.26
CA LEU A 167 -3.27 -3.20 -8.48
C LEU A 167 -2.72 -2.39 -7.29
N ILE A 168 -2.41 -1.11 -7.49
CA ILE A 168 -1.98 -0.20 -6.42
C ILE A 168 -3.07 -0.10 -5.35
N SER A 169 -4.33 0.14 -5.75
CA SER A 169 -5.46 0.23 -4.83
C SER A 169 -5.65 -1.04 -4.02
N ALA A 170 -5.61 -2.20 -4.67
CA ALA A 170 -5.69 -3.49 -3.97
C ALA A 170 -4.52 -3.69 -3.00
N SER A 171 -3.31 -3.27 -3.35
CA SER A 171 -2.10 -3.48 -2.53
C SER A 171 -2.07 -2.58 -1.33
N THR A 172 -2.42 -1.32 -1.52
CA THR A 172 -2.57 -0.38 -0.43
C THR A 172 -3.67 -0.85 0.51
N ALA A 173 -4.84 -1.24 -0.01
CA ALA A 173 -5.95 -1.71 0.82
C ALA A 173 -5.56 -2.93 1.68
N LEU A 174 -4.97 -3.97 1.08
CA LEU A 174 -4.57 -5.18 1.80
C LEU A 174 -3.42 -4.91 2.80
N GLY A 175 -2.42 -4.11 2.41
CA GLY A 175 -1.30 -3.75 3.29
C GLY A 175 -1.75 -2.92 4.49
N VAL A 176 -2.61 -1.93 4.25
CA VAL A 176 -3.19 -1.08 5.31
C VAL A 176 -4.06 -1.90 6.25
N LEU A 177 -4.99 -2.71 5.74
CA LEU A 177 -5.89 -3.51 6.57
C LEU A 177 -5.11 -4.45 7.49
N SER A 178 -4.15 -5.18 6.93
CA SER A 178 -3.30 -6.08 7.72
C SER A 178 -2.47 -5.33 8.78
N ALA A 179 -1.85 -4.20 8.42
CA ALA A 179 -1.08 -3.39 9.35
C ALA A 179 -1.93 -2.82 10.51
N VAL A 180 -3.13 -2.31 10.21
CA VAL A 180 -4.04 -1.73 11.22
C VAL A 180 -4.60 -2.81 12.15
N VAL A 181 -5.01 -3.96 11.60
CA VAL A 181 -5.52 -5.08 12.40
C VAL A 181 -4.45 -5.58 13.38
N VAL A 182 -3.22 -5.78 12.88
CA VAL A 182 -2.09 -6.19 13.72
C VAL A 182 -1.79 -5.14 14.81
N SER A 183 -1.89 -3.85 14.46
CA SER A 183 -1.63 -2.76 15.41
C SER A 183 -2.65 -2.65 16.55
N ILE A 184 -3.90 -3.11 16.37
CA ILE A 184 -4.94 -3.05 17.41
C ILE A 184 -4.90 -4.30 18.31
N LEU A 185 -4.50 -5.44 17.72
CA LEU A 185 -4.40 -6.72 18.44
C LEU A 185 -3.20 -6.79 19.39
N ILE A 186 -2.10 -6.11 19.06
CA ILE A 186 -0.88 -5.96 19.89
C ILE A 186 -1.11 -4.92 20.98
#